data_AF-A0A2P5HHT8-F1
#
_entry.id   AF-A0A2P5HHT8-F1
#
_cell.length_a   1.000
_cell.length_b   1.000
_cell.length_c   1.000
_cell.angle_alpha   90.00
_cell.angle_beta   90.00
_cell.angle_gamma   90.00
#
_symmetry.space_group_name_H-M   'P 1'
#
loop_
_entity.id
_entity.type
_entity.pdbx_description
1 polymer ?
#
loop_
_entity_poly.entity_id
_entity_poly.type
_entity_poly.pdbx_seq_one_letter_code
_entity_poly.pdbx_strand_id
1 'polypeptide(L)'
;MQPEPYDGLPSHRQPSPPPLQASVVVQPSWEEQLKGLTPRHIALCILDFFTPEILSRRKKHSGRLLHEQSKTAWLDGLRGWAALLVCVFHLTVWTHNGIEYCYGAALPSGGGASNTTPGAWPIIRTLWTGGHFSVAVFFTISGYVLPRRMLNHLHAGRRGDFLDALHSSVVRRPFRLLLPVALSTLAVTVVSHLTGIRTSNVKRENSMFLQLVGWTRETLRYFYFFSGGYHAVNLQTWSLLVEMRGSLSLFVWLFSLSRMQHRARLFLTMALIWYLAVAIPAAQMATFFAGMVTVELDLISSGTVPISLPWDGLVQAVGRHGVVRALSLHTLLVGALYLGSSPSGSGPHTSREEVLGTCRGWVTLEWLIPEAYPHGGDDSAWQWFWLFWAAWIFILAAKEINWLKGALSGGFSQCQCSPNSSFLSPGLFN
;
A
#
# COMPACT_ATOMS: atom_id res chain seq x y z
N MET A 1 -77.48 48.87 0.38
CA MET A 1 -77.68 47.53 -0.20
C MET A 1 -76.33 47.01 -0.66
N GLN A 2 -75.68 46.23 0.20
CA GLN A 2 -74.54 45.40 -0.18
C GLN A 2 -75.06 44.17 -0.93
N PRO A 3 -74.34 43.65 -1.93
CA PRO A 3 -74.44 42.26 -2.33
C PRO A 3 -73.30 41.46 -1.68
N GLU A 4 -73.67 40.44 -0.90
CA GLU A 4 -72.75 39.37 -0.52
C GLU A 4 -72.36 38.52 -1.74
N PRO A 5 -71.14 37.97 -1.74
CA PRO A 5 -70.95 36.65 -2.30
C PRO A 5 -70.03 35.71 -1.49
N TYR A 6 -70.56 34.50 -1.28
CA TYR A 6 -69.90 33.18 -1.28
C TYR A 6 -68.94 32.79 -0.12
N ASP A 7 -69.50 32.00 0.79
CA ASP A 7 -68.80 31.08 1.70
C ASP A 7 -67.98 30.04 0.92
N GLY A 8 -66.66 30.07 1.12
CA GLY A 8 -65.71 29.06 0.66
C GLY A 8 -65.42 28.00 1.72
N LEU A 9 -65.41 26.74 1.29
CA LEU A 9 -65.11 25.53 2.07
C LEU A 9 -63.82 25.63 2.93
N PRO A 10 -63.75 25.00 4.13
CA PRO A 10 -62.56 25.01 4.96
C PRO A 10 -61.46 24.08 4.41
N SER A 11 -60.27 24.65 4.18
CA SER A 11 -59.05 23.90 3.87
C SER A 11 -58.57 23.13 5.11
N HIS A 12 -58.53 21.79 5.03
CA HIS A 12 -57.86 20.94 6.02
C HIS A 12 -56.37 21.29 6.10
N ARG A 13 -55.97 21.96 7.18
CA ARG A 13 -54.56 22.19 7.54
C ARG A 13 -54.06 20.95 8.30
N GLN A 14 -53.21 20.13 7.69
CA GLN A 14 -52.55 19.02 8.39
C GLN A 14 -51.61 19.56 9.49
N PRO A 15 -51.59 18.95 10.70
CA PRO A 15 -50.66 19.37 11.75
C PRO A 15 -49.23 18.91 11.45
N SER A 16 -48.26 19.81 11.65
CA SER A 16 -46.83 19.53 11.58
C SER A 16 -46.40 18.50 12.64
N PRO A 17 -45.48 17.57 12.33
CA PRO A 17 -44.98 16.61 13.30
C PRO A 17 -44.10 17.30 14.37
N PRO A 18 -44.07 16.79 15.62
CA PRO A 18 -43.28 17.38 16.69
C PRO A 18 -41.76 17.18 16.46
N PRO A 19 -40.90 18.05 17.02
CA PRO A 19 -39.46 17.93 16.86
C PRO A 19 -38.92 16.70 17.60
N LEU A 20 -38.12 15.89 16.91
CA LEU A 20 -37.35 14.79 17.49
C LEU A 20 -36.37 15.34 18.54
N GLN A 21 -36.60 15.01 19.82
CA GLN A 21 -35.63 15.25 20.88
C GLN A 21 -34.39 14.38 20.62
N ALA A 22 -33.28 15.01 20.27
CA ALA A 22 -31.98 14.36 20.24
C ALA A 22 -31.55 14.09 21.69
N SER A 23 -31.61 12.82 22.12
CA SER A 23 -30.99 12.40 23.37
C SER A 23 -29.47 12.54 23.22
N VAL A 24 -28.90 13.49 23.97
CA VAL A 24 -27.45 13.62 24.12
C VAL A 24 -26.97 12.42 24.93
N VAL A 25 -26.38 11.44 24.26
CA VAL A 25 -25.66 10.33 24.92
C VAL A 25 -24.41 10.93 25.54
N VAL A 26 -24.45 11.17 26.86
CA VAL A 26 -23.27 11.54 27.64
C VAL A 26 -22.33 10.34 27.63
N GLN A 27 -21.16 10.47 26.99
CA GLN A 27 -20.13 9.43 27.04
C GLN A 27 -19.54 9.38 28.45
N PRO A 28 -19.36 8.19 29.04
CA PRO A 28 -18.79 8.05 30.38
C PRO A 28 -17.34 8.57 30.40
N SER A 29 -16.93 9.14 31.53
CA SER A 29 -15.57 9.65 31.69
C SER A 29 -14.55 8.50 31.60
N TRP A 30 -13.35 8.79 31.12
CA TRP A 30 -12.27 7.80 30.96
C TRP A 30 -11.91 7.09 32.28
N GLU A 31 -12.19 7.72 33.43
CA GLU A 31 -11.99 7.15 34.76
C GLU A 31 -12.98 6.01 35.07
N GLU A 32 -14.22 6.09 34.60
CA GLU A 32 -15.20 5.00 34.75
C GLU A 32 -14.92 3.84 33.80
N GLN A 33 -14.40 4.14 32.61
CA GLN A 33 -13.98 3.11 31.64
C GLN A 33 -12.80 2.28 32.17
N LEU A 34 -11.85 2.91 32.88
CA LEU A 34 -10.70 2.23 33.49
C LEU A 34 -11.09 1.30 34.65
N LYS A 35 -12.15 1.64 35.42
CA LYS A 35 -12.61 0.85 36.57
C LYS A 35 -13.24 -0.50 36.19
N GLY A 36 -13.65 -0.68 34.92
CA GLY A 36 -14.25 -1.92 34.41
C GLY A 36 -13.27 -2.92 33.76
N LEU A 37 -12.00 -2.55 33.60
CA LEU A 37 -11.00 -3.37 32.91
C LEU A 37 -10.41 -4.44 33.83
N THR A 38 -10.98 -5.65 33.83
CA THR A 38 -10.34 -6.79 34.51
C THR A 38 -9.13 -7.32 33.71
N PRO A 39 -8.11 -7.90 34.38
CA PRO A 39 -6.90 -8.42 33.71
C PRO A 39 -7.19 -9.43 32.60
N ARG A 40 -8.30 -10.17 32.74
CA ARG A 40 -8.80 -11.10 31.73
C ARG A 40 -9.25 -10.39 30.45
N HIS A 41 -9.89 -9.22 30.54
CA HIS A 41 -10.25 -8.42 29.36
C HIS A 41 -9.02 -7.86 28.67
N ILE A 42 -8.01 -7.42 29.43
CA ILE A 42 -6.74 -6.96 28.86
C ILE A 42 -6.04 -8.11 28.13
N ALA A 43 -5.97 -9.30 28.76
CA ALA A 43 -5.38 -10.49 28.14
C ALA A 43 -6.13 -10.94 26.89
N LEU A 44 -7.47 -10.91 26.90
CA LEU A 44 -8.29 -11.22 25.73
C LEU A 44 -8.13 -10.18 24.62
N CYS A 45 -8.07 -8.88 24.93
CA CYS A 45 -7.78 -7.85 23.95
C CYS A 45 -6.38 -7.99 23.33
N ILE A 46 -5.39 -8.39 24.14
CA ILE A 46 -4.03 -8.69 23.67
C ILE A 46 -4.07 -9.94 22.78
N LEU A 47 -4.75 -11.01 23.17
CA LEU A 47 -4.92 -12.21 22.35
C LEU A 47 -5.69 -11.93 21.06
N ASP A 48 -6.76 -11.13 21.09
CA ASP A 48 -7.50 -10.69 19.90
C ASP A 48 -6.63 -9.79 19.00
N PHE A 49 -5.74 -8.98 19.58
CA PHE A 49 -4.76 -8.20 18.82
C PHE A 49 -3.71 -9.09 18.12
N PHE A 50 -3.35 -10.23 18.72
CA PHE A 50 -2.34 -11.16 18.20
C PHE A 50 -2.90 -12.36 17.44
N THR A 51 -4.21 -12.60 17.46
CA THR A 51 -4.81 -13.75 16.78
C THR A 51 -4.82 -13.52 15.26
N PRO A 52 -4.22 -14.44 14.48
CA PRO A 52 -4.33 -14.37 13.04
C PRO A 52 -5.79 -14.58 12.61
N GLU A 53 -6.20 -13.83 11.60
CA GLU A 53 -7.57 -13.75 11.10
C GLU A 53 -8.17 -15.10 10.66
N ILE A 54 -7.31 -16.06 10.34
CA ILE A 54 -7.65 -17.45 10.00
C ILE A 54 -8.43 -18.14 11.14
N LEU A 55 -8.14 -17.79 12.40
CA LEU A 55 -8.77 -18.37 13.58
C LEU A 55 -10.05 -17.62 14.01
N SER A 56 -10.27 -16.42 13.47
CA SER A 56 -11.41 -15.55 13.71
C SER A 56 -12.59 -15.88 12.78
N ARG A 57 -13.10 -17.11 12.83
CA ARG A 57 -14.38 -17.44 12.14
C ARG A 57 -15.56 -17.15 13.07
N ARG A 58 -16.16 -15.96 12.97
CA ARG A 58 -17.50 -15.69 13.53
C ARG A 58 -18.43 -14.86 12.64
N LYS A 59 -19.73 -15.10 12.85
CA LYS A 59 -20.91 -14.88 11.97
C LYS A 59 -21.00 -13.52 11.24
N LYS A 60 -21.40 -13.63 9.96
CA LYS A 60 -21.91 -12.57 9.05
C LYS A 60 -22.68 -11.48 9.79
N HIS A 61 -22.21 -10.24 9.72
CA HIS A 61 -23.07 -9.07 9.92
C HIS A 61 -22.79 -7.96 8.89
N SER A 62 -23.89 -7.36 8.41
CA SER A 62 -24.00 -6.15 7.58
C SER A 62 -23.59 -6.24 6.10
N GLY A 63 -24.58 -6.26 5.21
CA GLY A 63 -24.41 -6.32 3.75
C GLY A 63 -23.66 -5.14 3.11
N ARG A 64 -23.54 -4.00 3.79
CA ARG A 64 -22.78 -2.83 3.29
C ARG A 64 -21.26 -3.00 3.46
N LEU A 65 -20.80 -3.62 4.55
CA LEU A 65 -19.39 -3.94 4.77
C LEU A 65 -18.92 -5.04 3.82
N LEU A 66 -19.76 -6.04 3.57
CA LEU A 66 -19.48 -7.10 2.59
C LEU A 66 -19.36 -6.54 1.16
N HIS A 67 -20.17 -5.53 0.79
CA HIS A 67 -20.10 -4.91 -0.53
C HIS A 67 -18.85 -4.02 -0.71
N GLU A 68 -18.42 -3.29 0.32
CA GLU A 68 -17.13 -2.56 0.29
C GLU A 68 -15.93 -3.52 0.30
N GLN A 69 -15.94 -4.58 1.13
CA GLN A 69 -14.91 -5.63 1.13
C GLN A 69 -14.83 -6.33 -0.23
N SER A 70 -15.96 -6.58 -0.89
CA SER A 70 -16.00 -7.14 -2.24
C SER A 70 -15.31 -6.25 -3.28
N LYS A 71 -15.38 -4.92 -3.14
CA LYS A 71 -14.73 -3.96 -4.06
C LYS A 71 -13.22 -3.88 -3.91
N THR A 72 -12.68 -4.19 -2.72
CA THR A 72 -11.24 -4.16 -2.45
C THR A 72 -10.60 -5.54 -2.29
N ALA A 73 -11.37 -6.62 -2.34
CA ALA A 73 -10.85 -8.00 -2.17
C ALA A 73 -9.72 -8.36 -3.15
N TRP A 74 -9.75 -7.81 -4.37
CA TRP A 74 -8.68 -8.01 -5.35
C TRP A 74 -7.33 -7.41 -4.92
N LEU A 75 -7.32 -6.38 -4.07
CA LEU A 75 -6.09 -5.78 -3.53
C LEU A 75 -5.40 -6.71 -2.54
N ASP A 76 -6.19 -7.43 -1.72
CA ASP A 76 -5.64 -8.41 -0.78
C ASP A 76 -5.06 -9.61 -1.54
N GLY A 77 -5.72 -10.05 -2.60
CA GLY A 77 -5.16 -11.07 -3.48
C GLY A 77 -3.94 -10.62 -4.27
N LEU A 78 -3.90 -9.36 -4.69
CA LEU A 78 -2.72 -8.78 -5.33
C LEU A 78 -1.52 -8.72 -4.37
N ARG A 79 -1.74 -8.38 -3.10
CA ARG A 79 -0.71 -8.46 -2.05
C ARG A 79 -0.18 -9.88 -1.89
N GLY A 80 -1.05 -10.89 -1.93
CA GLY A 80 -0.64 -12.30 -1.88
C GLY A 80 0.28 -12.68 -3.05
N TRP A 81 -0.10 -12.32 -4.28
CA TRP A 81 0.74 -12.53 -5.46
C TRP A 81 2.05 -11.76 -5.40
N ALA A 82 2.03 -10.50 -4.97
CA ALA A 82 3.23 -9.71 -4.79
C ALA A 82 4.18 -10.33 -3.74
N ALA A 83 3.65 -10.87 -2.62
CA ALA A 83 4.45 -11.57 -1.62
C ALA A 83 5.11 -12.82 -2.21
N LEU A 84 4.36 -13.62 -2.97
CA LEU A 84 4.88 -14.79 -3.66
C LEU A 84 6.01 -14.41 -4.62
N LEU A 85 5.82 -13.37 -5.43
CA LEU A 85 6.84 -12.89 -6.38
C LEU A 85 8.09 -12.35 -5.67
N VAL A 86 7.97 -11.71 -4.51
CA VAL A 86 9.12 -11.32 -3.68
C VAL A 86 9.88 -12.57 -3.17
N CYS A 87 9.17 -13.61 -2.74
CA CYS A 87 9.80 -14.88 -2.35
C CYS A 87 10.54 -15.54 -3.52
N VAL A 88 9.89 -15.63 -4.69
CA VAL A 88 10.51 -16.19 -5.91
C VAL A 88 11.73 -15.36 -6.32
N PHE A 89 11.65 -14.03 -6.23
CA PHE A 89 12.77 -13.13 -6.48
C PHE A 89 13.98 -13.46 -5.61
N HIS A 90 13.80 -13.51 -4.29
CA HIS A 90 14.90 -13.83 -3.38
C HIS A 90 15.44 -15.24 -3.60
N LEU A 91 14.60 -16.22 -3.89
CA LEU A 91 15.11 -17.55 -4.22
C LEU A 91 15.93 -17.54 -5.52
N THR A 92 15.47 -16.79 -6.53
CA THR A 92 16.05 -16.81 -7.88
C THR A 92 17.37 -16.06 -7.96
N VAL A 93 17.46 -14.85 -7.38
CA VAL A 93 18.69 -14.05 -7.40
C VAL A 93 19.84 -14.73 -6.68
N TRP A 94 19.56 -15.45 -5.59
CA TRP A 94 20.59 -16.19 -4.84
C TRP A 94 21.03 -17.50 -5.51
N THR A 95 20.19 -18.09 -6.37
CA THR A 95 20.48 -19.37 -7.02
C THR A 95 21.00 -19.22 -8.46
N HIS A 96 20.67 -18.12 -9.13
CA HIS A 96 21.00 -17.88 -10.54
C HIS A 96 21.76 -16.56 -10.70
N ASN A 97 23.08 -16.62 -10.64
CA ASN A 97 23.93 -15.45 -10.83
C ASN A 97 23.70 -14.82 -12.22
N GLY A 98 23.47 -13.52 -12.23
CA GLY A 98 23.35 -12.73 -13.46
C GLY A 98 22.00 -12.82 -14.18
N ILE A 99 20.99 -13.50 -13.62
CA ILE A 99 19.63 -13.50 -14.17
C ILE A 99 18.99 -12.10 -14.16
N GLU A 100 19.48 -11.21 -13.31
CA GLU A 100 19.00 -9.84 -13.17
C GLU A 100 19.40 -8.93 -14.33
N TYR A 101 20.43 -9.28 -15.10
CA TYR A 101 20.75 -8.59 -16.34
C TYR A 101 19.69 -8.86 -17.41
N CYS A 102 19.56 -7.98 -18.38
CA CYS A 102 18.61 -8.20 -19.47
C CYS A 102 19.08 -9.30 -20.43
N TYR A 103 18.14 -9.80 -21.23
CA TYR A 103 18.46 -10.73 -22.30
C TYR A 103 19.44 -10.09 -23.30
N GLY A 104 20.55 -10.78 -23.56
CA GLY A 104 21.63 -10.33 -24.46
C GLY A 104 22.75 -9.51 -23.78
N ALA A 105 22.59 -9.10 -22.52
CA ALA A 105 23.65 -8.39 -21.78
C ALA A 105 24.83 -9.31 -21.45
N ALA A 106 26.04 -8.76 -21.41
CA ALA A 106 27.23 -9.49 -20.99
C ALA A 106 27.14 -9.85 -19.49
N LEU A 107 27.43 -11.10 -19.15
CA LEU A 107 27.45 -11.57 -17.76
C LEU A 107 28.79 -11.23 -17.10
N PRO A 108 28.80 -10.70 -15.86
CA PRO A 108 30.04 -10.39 -15.14
C PRO A 108 30.92 -11.61 -14.85
N SER A 109 30.33 -12.81 -14.83
CA SER A 109 30.96 -14.01 -14.26
C SER A 109 31.52 -15.02 -15.27
N GLY A 110 31.72 -14.67 -16.55
CA GLY A 110 32.38 -15.62 -17.45
C GLY A 110 32.59 -15.19 -18.89
N GLY A 111 33.85 -14.99 -19.29
CA GLY A 111 34.36 -15.26 -20.64
C GLY A 111 33.72 -14.55 -21.84
N GLY A 112 32.93 -13.48 -21.63
CA GLY A 112 32.20 -12.79 -22.69
C GLY A 112 30.84 -13.42 -23.06
N ALA A 113 30.30 -14.32 -22.22
CA ALA A 113 28.99 -14.91 -22.45
C ALA A 113 27.85 -13.89 -22.18
N SER A 114 26.90 -13.78 -23.11
CA SER A 114 25.68 -13.00 -22.93
C SER A 114 24.58 -13.79 -22.21
N ASN A 115 23.72 -13.11 -21.47
CA ASN A 115 22.55 -13.73 -20.83
C ASN A 115 21.51 -14.13 -21.88
N THR A 116 21.42 -15.42 -22.20
CA THR A 116 20.46 -15.98 -23.15
C THR A 116 19.26 -16.64 -22.47
N THR A 117 19.03 -16.38 -21.18
CA THR A 117 17.97 -17.02 -20.41
C THR A 117 16.60 -16.49 -20.83
N PRO A 118 15.62 -17.33 -21.22
CA PRO A 118 14.27 -16.87 -21.57
C PRO A 118 13.58 -16.12 -20.42
N GLY A 119 13.89 -16.48 -19.17
CA GLY A 119 13.43 -15.77 -17.97
C GLY A 119 13.95 -14.32 -17.83
N ALA A 120 14.89 -13.88 -18.66
CA ALA A 120 15.38 -12.49 -18.71
C ALA A 120 14.62 -11.63 -19.73
N TRP A 121 13.66 -12.19 -20.49
CA TRP A 121 12.84 -11.44 -21.44
C TRP A 121 11.97 -10.37 -20.75
N PRO A 122 11.71 -9.23 -21.41
CA PRO A 122 10.80 -8.21 -20.88
C PRO A 122 9.43 -8.80 -20.54
N ILE A 123 8.76 -8.23 -19.53
CA ILE A 123 7.50 -8.73 -18.95
C ILE A 123 7.65 -10.09 -18.27
N ILE A 124 8.12 -11.13 -18.97
CA ILE A 124 8.28 -12.49 -18.44
C ILE A 124 9.14 -12.43 -17.19
N ARG A 125 10.30 -11.77 -17.25
CA ARG A 125 11.21 -11.64 -16.09
C ARG A 125 10.57 -11.11 -14.82
N THR A 126 9.43 -10.41 -14.86
CA THR A 126 8.73 -9.97 -13.65
C THR A 126 8.32 -11.13 -12.73
N LEU A 127 8.13 -12.34 -13.27
CA LEU A 127 7.80 -13.51 -12.43
C LEU A 127 9.02 -14.07 -11.67
N TRP A 128 10.24 -13.78 -12.12
CA TRP A 128 11.49 -14.32 -11.57
C TRP A 128 12.34 -13.25 -10.89
N THR A 129 12.54 -12.11 -11.56
CA THR A 129 13.37 -11.00 -11.09
C THR A 129 12.55 -9.77 -10.66
N GLY A 130 11.22 -9.84 -10.64
CA GLY A 130 10.31 -8.71 -10.38
C GLY A 130 10.06 -8.38 -8.91
N GLY A 131 11.00 -8.68 -8.01
CA GLY A 131 10.84 -8.42 -6.58
C GLY A 131 10.65 -6.93 -6.27
N HIS A 132 11.50 -6.07 -6.81
CA HIS A 132 11.40 -4.62 -6.61
C HIS A 132 10.09 -4.03 -7.17
N PHE A 133 9.61 -4.53 -8.32
CA PHE A 133 8.29 -4.16 -8.86
C PHE A 133 7.15 -4.57 -7.92
N SER A 134 7.21 -5.79 -7.38
CA SER A 134 6.23 -6.27 -6.40
C SER A 134 6.21 -5.42 -5.13
N VAL A 135 7.39 -4.98 -4.67
CA VAL A 135 7.52 -4.03 -3.54
C VAL A 135 6.93 -2.65 -3.87
N ALA A 136 7.17 -2.12 -5.07
CA ALA A 136 6.55 -0.86 -5.51
C ALA A 136 5.01 -0.98 -5.58
N VAL A 137 4.49 -2.14 -6.00
CA VAL A 137 3.07 -2.46 -5.95
C VAL A 137 2.56 -2.50 -4.50
N PHE A 138 3.28 -3.12 -3.56
CA PHE A 138 2.93 -3.09 -2.13
C PHE A 138 2.80 -1.67 -1.60
N PHE A 139 3.78 -0.82 -1.88
CA PHE A 139 3.77 0.58 -1.44
C PHE A 139 2.58 1.36 -2.03
N THR A 140 2.30 1.17 -3.32
CA THR A 140 1.14 1.77 -3.99
C THR A 140 -0.18 1.29 -3.37
N ILE A 141 -0.31 -0.01 -3.09
CA ILE A 141 -1.50 -0.58 -2.43
C ILE A 141 -1.64 -0.03 -1.01
N SER A 142 -0.55 0.09 -0.26
CA SER A 142 -0.58 0.69 1.07
C SER A 142 -1.03 2.15 0.99
N GLY A 143 -0.54 2.91 0.02
CA GLY A 143 -1.03 4.24 -0.33
C GLY A 143 -2.51 4.30 -0.70
N TYR A 144 -3.07 3.23 -1.26
CA TYR A 144 -4.49 3.14 -1.59
C TYR A 144 -5.36 2.72 -0.39
N VAL A 145 -4.93 1.75 0.42
CA VAL A 145 -5.78 1.18 1.47
C VAL A 145 -5.80 2.04 2.73
N LEU A 146 -4.65 2.58 3.14
CA LEU A 146 -4.50 3.35 4.38
C LEU A 146 -5.39 4.60 4.46
N PRO A 147 -5.32 5.52 3.48
CA PRO A 147 -6.08 6.77 3.55
C PRO A 147 -7.55 6.60 3.22
N ARG A 148 -7.99 5.47 2.63
CA ARG A 148 -9.37 5.30 2.13
C ARG A 148 -10.45 5.55 3.17
N ARG A 149 -10.32 4.95 4.35
CA ARG A 149 -11.29 5.17 5.44
C ARG A 149 -11.28 6.64 5.88
N MET A 150 -10.11 7.24 5.97
CA MET A 150 -9.91 8.62 6.44
C MET A 150 -10.48 9.63 5.44
N LEU A 151 -10.18 9.46 4.15
CA LEU A 151 -10.72 10.23 3.05
C LEU A 151 -12.24 10.10 2.95
N ASN A 152 -12.80 8.91 3.19
CA ASN A 152 -14.25 8.70 3.27
C ASN A 152 -14.90 9.56 4.37
N HIS A 153 -14.35 9.57 5.58
CA HIS A 153 -14.85 10.42 6.67
C HIS A 153 -14.70 11.91 6.33
N LEU A 154 -13.60 12.28 5.69
CA LEU A 154 -13.31 13.64 5.29
C LEU A 154 -14.27 14.16 4.20
N HIS A 155 -14.57 13.33 3.19
CA HIS A 155 -15.55 13.64 2.14
C HIS A 155 -16.98 13.72 2.69
N ALA A 156 -17.30 12.94 3.71
CA ALA A 156 -18.58 13.01 4.40
C ALA A 156 -18.69 14.14 5.44
N GLY A 157 -17.66 14.99 5.58
CA GLY A 157 -17.63 16.08 6.55
C GLY A 157 -17.49 15.64 8.01
N ARG A 158 -17.32 14.35 8.30
CA ARG A 158 -17.23 13.79 9.67
C ARG A 158 -15.80 13.87 10.19
N ARG A 159 -15.40 15.06 10.64
CA ARG A 159 -14.03 15.33 11.12
C ARG A 159 -13.66 14.61 12.42
N GLY A 160 -14.61 14.39 13.32
CA GLY A 160 -14.40 13.61 14.56
C GLY A 160 -13.94 12.19 14.23
N ASP A 161 -14.74 11.46 13.46
CA ASP A 161 -14.41 10.12 12.98
C ASP A 161 -13.07 10.05 12.21
N PHE A 162 -12.72 11.11 11.47
CA PHE A 162 -11.44 11.19 10.77
C PHE A 162 -10.26 11.19 11.76
N LEU A 163 -10.34 11.98 12.83
CA LEU A 163 -9.30 12.03 13.87
C LEU A 163 -9.21 10.70 14.62
N ASP A 164 -10.34 10.08 14.94
CA ASP A 164 -10.37 8.76 15.59
C ASP A 164 -9.73 7.68 14.70
N ALA A 165 -10.06 7.69 13.40
CA ALA A 165 -9.44 6.79 12.43
C ALA A 165 -7.93 7.04 12.26
N LEU A 166 -7.50 8.30 12.28
CA LEU A 166 -6.09 8.70 12.22
C LEU A 166 -5.32 8.19 13.44
N HIS A 167 -5.76 8.53 14.65
CA HIS A 167 -5.11 8.14 15.91
C HIS A 167 -4.98 6.62 16.00
N SER A 168 -6.08 5.91 15.71
CA SER A 168 -6.11 4.46 15.74
C SER A 168 -5.15 3.83 14.72
N SER A 169 -4.95 4.46 13.56
CA SER A 169 -4.06 3.96 12.51
C SER A 169 -2.58 4.24 12.84
N VAL A 170 -2.26 5.43 13.37
CA VAL A 170 -0.91 5.83 13.74
C VAL A 170 -0.35 4.97 14.88
N VAL A 171 -1.18 4.62 15.88
CA VAL A 171 -0.72 3.83 17.02
C VAL A 171 -0.54 2.36 16.67
N ARG A 172 -1.51 1.73 15.99
CA ARG A 172 -1.52 0.27 15.78
C ARG A 172 -0.54 -0.19 14.70
N ARG A 173 -0.30 0.62 13.67
CA ARG A 173 0.50 0.25 12.50
C ARG A 173 1.98 -0.03 12.81
N PRO A 174 2.71 0.80 13.59
CA PRO A 174 4.09 0.49 14.00
C PRO A 174 4.21 -0.90 14.63
N PHE A 175 3.34 -1.23 15.59
CA PHE A 175 3.37 -2.53 16.25
C PHE A 175 3.10 -3.67 15.27
N ARG A 176 2.10 -3.53 14.39
CA ARG A 176 1.78 -4.55 13.38
C ARG A 176 2.93 -4.81 12.40
N LEU A 177 3.71 -3.78 12.05
CA LEU A 177 4.82 -3.93 11.09
C LEU A 177 6.13 -4.37 11.77
N LEU A 178 6.46 -3.80 12.93
CA LEU A 178 7.76 -4.02 13.58
C LEU A 178 7.80 -5.24 14.50
N LEU A 179 6.69 -5.56 15.16
CA LEU A 179 6.65 -6.66 16.12
C LEU A 179 6.79 -8.04 15.47
N PRO A 180 6.13 -8.37 14.34
CA PRO A 180 6.37 -9.63 13.65
C PRO A 180 7.82 -9.78 13.19
N VAL A 181 8.47 -8.68 12.78
CA VAL A 181 9.89 -8.67 12.43
C VAL A 181 10.73 -9.03 13.64
N ALA A 182 10.56 -8.34 14.76
CA ALA A 182 11.31 -8.62 15.98
C ALA A 182 11.15 -10.08 16.45
N LEU A 183 9.92 -10.62 16.44
CA LEU A 183 9.66 -12.01 16.80
C LEU A 183 10.32 -13.00 15.83
N SER A 184 10.22 -12.74 14.52
CA SER A 184 10.83 -13.60 13.50
C SER A 184 12.35 -13.58 13.55
N THR A 185 12.98 -12.42 13.72
CA THR A 185 14.44 -12.31 13.82
C THR A 185 14.96 -12.88 15.13
N LEU A 186 14.19 -12.78 16.22
CA LEU A 186 14.50 -13.46 17.48
C LEU A 186 14.50 -14.98 17.29
N ALA A 187 13.45 -15.53 16.68
CA ALA A 187 13.36 -16.97 16.41
C ALA A 187 14.53 -17.46 15.55
N VAL A 188 14.85 -16.75 14.46
CA VAL A 188 16.00 -17.07 13.61
C VAL A 188 17.32 -16.99 14.39
N THR A 189 17.49 -15.97 15.24
CA THR A 189 18.69 -15.81 16.07
C THR A 189 18.86 -16.97 17.06
N VAL A 190 17.78 -17.38 17.73
CA VAL A 190 17.80 -18.49 18.68
C VAL A 190 18.11 -19.80 17.97
N VAL A 191 17.44 -20.10 16.86
CA VAL A 191 17.67 -21.33 16.08
C VAL A 191 19.10 -21.36 15.54
N SER A 192 19.59 -20.25 14.99
CA SER A 192 20.97 -20.14 14.48
C SER A 192 22.01 -20.39 15.57
N HIS A 193 21.80 -19.86 16.78
CA HIS A 193 22.72 -20.08 17.89
C HIS A 193 22.72 -21.54 18.38
N LEU A 194 21.54 -22.17 18.46
CA LEU A 194 21.41 -23.57 18.90
C LEU A 194 21.95 -24.58 17.88
N THR A 195 21.71 -24.34 16.59
CA THR A 195 22.06 -25.28 15.50
C THR A 195 23.45 -25.03 14.92
N GLY A 196 24.03 -23.85 15.16
CA GLY A 196 25.29 -23.42 14.54
C GLY A 196 25.15 -23.06 13.06
N ILE A 197 23.94 -23.06 12.49
CA ILE A 197 23.69 -22.67 11.10
C ILE A 197 23.95 -21.18 10.97
N ARG A 198 24.86 -20.82 10.06
CA ARG A 198 25.18 -19.42 9.77
C ARG A 198 24.00 -18.73 9.12
N THR A 199 23.61 -17.59 9.66
CA THR A 199 22.67 -16.65 9.01
C THR A 199 23.48 -15.56 8.29
N SER A 200 22.85 -14.85 7.35
CA SER A 200 23.54 -14.06 6.32
C SER A 200 24.58 -13.07 6.86
N ASN A 201 24.32 -12.39 8.00
CA ASN A 201 25.23 -11.36 8.52
C ASN A 201 25.47 -11.37 10.04
N VAL A 202 24.99 -12.38 10.77
CA VAL A 202 25.15 -12.41 12.24
C VAL A 202 26.23 -13.41 12.63
N LYS A 203 27.31 -12.89 13.25
CA LYS A 203 28.35 -13.73 13.83
C LYS A 203 27.79 -14.42 15.08
N ARG A 204 28.11 -15.71 15.24
CA ARG A 204 27.74 -16.48 16.42
C ARG A 204 28.59 -16.01 17.60
N GLU A 205 27.94 -15.56 18.66
CA GLU A 205 28.58 -15.18 19.92
C GLU A 205 28.89 -16.39 20.80
N ASN A 206 29.80 -16.21 21.76
CA ASN A 206 30.24 -17.27 22.67
C ASN A 206 29.15 -17.74 23.67
N SER A 207 28.12 -16.92 23.90
CA SER A 207 27.02 -17.21 24.83
C SER A 207 25.69 -16.72 24.27
N MET A 208 24.61 -17.47 24.55
CA MET A 208 23.24 -17.10 24.15
C MET A 208 22.83 -15.75 24.73
N PHE A 209 23.26 -15.43 25.95
CA PHE A 209 22.96 -14.13 26.55
C PHE A 209 23.58 -12.98 25.73
N LEU A 210 24.85 -13.13 25.33
CA LEU A 210 25.53 -12.13 24.51
C LEU A 210 24.88 -12.02 23.12
N GLN A 211 24.43 -13.14 22.56
CA GLN A 211 23.67 -13.17 21.30
C GLN A 211 22.35 -12.38 21.42
N LEU A 212 21.61 -12.55 22.53
CA LEU A 212 20.34 -11.84 22.78
C LEU A 212 20.55 -10.34 23.05
N VAL A 213 21.62 -9.96 23.75
CA VAL A 213 22.00 -8.55 23.92
C VAL A 213 22.35 -7.93 22.57
N GLY A 214 23.12 -8.63 21.74
CA GLY A 214 23.45 -8.20 20.38
C GLY A 214 22.20 -8.03 19.52
N TRP A 215 21.30 -9.01 19.54
CA TRP A 215 19.99 -8.94 18.87
C TRP A 215 19.14 -7.78 19.37
N THR A 216 19.11 -7.52 20.68
CA THR A 216 18.34 -6.40 21.26
C THR A 216 18.86 -5.06 20.78
N ARG A 217 20.18 -4.86 20.79
CA ARG A 217 20.82 -3.63 20.28
C ARG A 217 20.51 -3.41 18.80
N GLU A 218 20.60 -4.47 18.01
CA GLU A 218 20.27 -4.43 16.58
C GLU A 218 18.79 -4.12 16.35
N THR A 219 17.89 -4.73 17.13
CA THR A 219 16.45 -4.49 17.07
C THR A 219 16.11 -3.04 17.43
N LEU A 220 16.72 -2.48 18.48
CA LEU A 220 16.54 -1.08 18.87
C LEU A 220 17.06 -0.11 17.81
N ARG A 221 18.21 -0.42 17.19
CA ARG A 221 18.71 0.35 16.03
C ARG A 221 17.73 0.30 14.87
N TYR A 222 17.22 -0.89 14.55
CA TYR A 222 16.23 -1.10 13.49
C TYR A 222 14.91 -0.35 13.76
N PHE A 223 14.46 -0.28 15.02
CA PHE A 223 13.27 0.47 15.40
C PHE A 223 13.43 1.99 15.23
N TYR A 224 14.66 2.50 15.15
CA TYR A 224 14.92 3.87 14.71
C TYR A 224 14.78 4.00 13.19
N PHE A 225 13.53 3.91 12.73
CA PHE A 225 13.15 3.87 11.32
C PHE A 225 13.52 5.13 10.52
N PHE A 226 13.88 6.24 11.16
CA PHE A 226 14.36 7.46 10.49
C PHE A 226 15.77 7.33 9.92
N SER A 227 16.63 6.47 10.48
CA SER A 227 17.98 6.24 9.96
C SER A 227 18.03 5.39 8.68
N GLY A 228 16.91 4.77 8.31
CA GLY A 228 16.87 3.77 7.24
C GLY A 228 17.58 2.47 7.62
N GLY A 229 17.90 1.64 6.61
CA GLY A 229 18.63 0.39 6.79
C GLY A 229 17.74 -0.86 6.94
N TYR A 230 18.32 -1.91 7.49
CA TYR A 230 17.72 -3.24 7.65
C TYR A 230 18.21 -3.88 8.94
N HIS A 231 17.48 -4.88 9.42
CA HIS A 231 17.91 -5.71 10.54
C HIS A 231 19.01 -6.69 10.09
N ALA A 232 20.15 -6.78 10.79
CA ALA A 232 21.27 -7.64 10.38
C ALA A 232 20.89 -9.11 10.08
N VAL A 233 19.97 -9.68 10.86
CA VAL A 233 19.44 -11.05 10.65
C VAL A 233 18.70 -11.22 9.32
N ASN A 234 18.03 -10.18 8.83
CA ASN A 234 17.25 -10.23 7.59
C ASN A 234 17.35 -8.90 6.83
N LEU A 235 18.19 -8.90 5.80
CA LEU A 235 18.44 -7.77 4.90
C LEU A 235 17.16 -7.19 4.30
N GLN A 236 16.15 -8.02 4.01
CA GLN A 236 14.96 -7.62 3.26
C GLN A 236 13.94 -6.82 4.08
N THR A 237 14.20 -6.68 5.39
CA THR A 237 13.39 -5.87 6.30
C THR A 237 13.43 -4.37 6.00
N TRP A 238 14.36 -3.90 5.15
CA TRP A 238 14.42 -2.50 4.71
C TRP A 238 13.09 -2.00 4.14
N SER A 239 12.38 -2.86 3.39
CA SER A 239 11.11 -2.52 2.74
C SER A 239 10.02 -2.17 3.75
N LEU A 240 10.01 -2.81 4.92
CA LEU A 240 9.06 -2.54 6.01
C LEU A 240 9.32 -1.19 6.68
N LEU A 241 10.58 -0.76 6.80
CA LEU A 241 10.89 0.58 7.30
C LEU A 241 10.45 1.66 6.31
N VAL A 242 10.63 1.43 5.00
CA VAL A 242 10.09 2.32 3.97
C VAL A 242 8.57 2.37 4.05
N GLU A 243 7.91 1.24 4.27
CA GLU A 243 6.45 1.18 4.45
C GLU A 243 5.96 1.91 5.71
N MET A 244 6.73 1.83 6.80
CA MET A 244 6.46 2.57 8.02
C MET A 244 6.58 4.08 7.79
N ARG A 245 7.70 4.53 7.20
CA ARG A 245 7.92 5.94 6.85
C ARG A 245 6.84 6.47 5.91
N GLY A 246 6.53 5.74 4.84
CA GLY A 246 5.51 6.13 3.87
C GLY A 246 4.12 6.28 4.48
N SER A 247 3.76 5.37 5.38
CA SER A 247 2.48 5.48 6.08
C SER A 247 2.38 6.67 7.04
N LEU A 248 3.44 6.97 7.80
CA LEU A 248 3.48 8.16 8.65
C LEU A 248 3.44 9.44 7.81
N SER A 249 4.17 9.49 6.70
CA SER A 249 4.12 10.61 5.76
C SER A 249 2.72 10.85 5.22
N LEU A 250 1.97 9.80 4.85
CA LEU A 250 0.57 9.91 4.44
C LEU A 250 -0.33 10.45 5.55
N PHE A 251 -0.16 9.96 6.78
CA PHE A 251 -0.97 10.39 7.93
C PHE A 251 -0.74 11.87 8.26
N VAL A 252 0.52 12.30 8.31
CA VAL A 252 0.88 13.70 8.53
C VAL A 252 0.34 14.57 7.40
N TRP A 253 0.54 14.16 6.15
CA TRP A 253 0.05 14.89 4.98
C TRP A 253 -1.47 15.05 4.98
N LEU A 254 -2.23 13.97 5.21
CA LEU A 254 -3.68 14.03 5.30
C LEU A 254 -4.16 14.90 6.46
N PHE A 255 -3.49 14.84 7.61
CA PHE A 255 -3.80 15.69 8.74
C PHE A 255 -3.60 17.17 8.37
N SER A 256 -2.46 17.52 7.77
CA SER A 256 -2.15 18.89 7.32
C SER A 256 -3.17 19.41 6.30
N LEU A 257 -3.63 18.55 5.37
CA LEU A 257 -4.56 18.93 4.31
C LEU A 257 -6.04 18.70 4.67
N SER A 258 -6.34 18.29 5.91
CA SER A 258 -7.71 17.96 6.36
C SER A 258 -8.68 19.15 6.31
N ARG A 259 -8.16 20.38 6.34
CA ARG A 259 -8.97 21.60 6.25
C ARG A 259 -9.13 22.13 4.82
N MET A 260 -8.35 21.61 3.87
CA MET A 260 -8.36 22.09 2.50
C MET A 260 -9.50 21.44 1.70
N GLN A 261 -9.96 22.16 0.68
CA GLN A 261 -10.92 21.62 -0.29
C GLN A 261 -10.29 20.43 -1.04
N HIS A 262 -11.13 19.46 -1.41
CA HIS A 262 -10.71 18.23 -2.11
C HIS A 262 -9.87 18.51 -3.36
N ARG A 263 -10.24 19.54 -4.16
CA ARG A 263 -9.47 19.95 -5.35
C ARG A 263 -8.04 20.40 -5.01
N ALA A 264 -7.91 21.29 -4.03
CA ALA A 264 -6.60 21.79 -3.61
C ALA A 264 -5.73 20.67 -3.03
N ARG A 265 -6.33 19.77 -2.23
CA ARG A 265 -5.64 18.60 -1.70
C ARG A 265 -5.14 17.68 -2.81
N LEU A 266 -5.98 17.39 -3.81
CA LEU A 266 -5.63 16.57 -4.96
C LEU A 266 -4.46 17.16 -5.76
N PHE A 267 -4.53 18.45 -6.13
CA PHE A 267 -3.47 19.11 -6.89
C PHE A 267 -2.16 19.21 -6.11
N LEU A 268 -2.23 19.54 -4.80
CA LEU A 268 -1.04 19.60 -3.97
C LEU A 268 -0.39 18.23 -3.81
N THR A 269 -1.20 17.17 -3.70
CA THR A 269 -0.69 15.79 -3.66
C THR A 269 -0.06 15.40 -5.01
N MET A 270 -0.66 15.77 -6.14
CA MET A 270 -0.08 15.56 -7.47
C MET A 270 1.25 16.30 -7.64
N ALA A 271 1.33 17.55 -7.16
CA ALA A 271 2.57 18.32 -7.15
C ALA A 271 3.65 17.66 -6.27
N LEU A 272 3.26 17.11 -5.11
CA LEU A 272 4.16 16.36 -4.24
C LEU A 272 4.66 15.08 -4.91
N ILE A 273 3.80 14.33 -5.61
CA ILE A 273 4.20 13.14 -6.38
C ILE A 273 5.24 13.53 -7.44
N TRP A 274 4.99 14.59 -8.21
CA TRP A 274 5.94 15.08 -9.20
C TRP A 274 7.28 15.46 -8.57
N TYR A 275 7.25 16.21 -7.46
CA TYR A 275 8.46 16.57 -6.72
C TYR A 275 9.25 15.34 -6.24
N LEU A 276 8.58 14.35 -5.65
CA LEU A 276 9.22 13.14 -5.10
C LEU A 276 9.66 12.13 -6.17
N ALA A 277 9.07 12.15 -7.36
CA ALA A 277 9.39 11.21 -8.45
C ALA A 277 10.32 11.80 -9.51
N VAL A 278 10.35 13.14 -9.67
CA VAL A 278 11.09 13.80 -10.75
C VAL A 278 12.19 14.70 -10.21
N ALA A 279 11.89 15.53 -9.21
CA ALA A 279 12.86 16.50 -8.68
C ALA A 279 13.79 15.92 -7.61
N ILE A 280 13.32 14.92 -6.87
CA ILE A 280 14.06 14.22 -5.82
C ILE A 280 14.05 12.72 -6.14
N PRO A 281 15.13 11.97 -5.90
CA PRO A 281 15.18 10.52 -6.12
C PRO A 281 14.43 9.72 -5.04
N ALA A 282 13.18 10.12 -4.72
CA ALA A 282 12.34 9.54 -3.67
C ALA A 282 11.10 8.82 -4.24
N ALA A 283 11.23 8.22 -5.43
CA ALA A 283 10.13 7.53 -6.12
C ALA A 283 9.43 6.46 -5.27
N GLN A 284 10.14 5.78 -4.37
CA GLN A 284 9.55 4.88 -3.37
C GLN A 284 8.45 5.57 -2.56
N MET A 285 8.70 6.79 -2.09
CA MET A 285 7.74 7.58 -1.31
C MET A 285 6.60 8.09 -2.20
N ALA A 286 6.89 8.43 -3.46
CA ALA A 286 5.88 8.86 -4.42
C ALA A 286 4.80 7.80 -4.66
N THR A 287 5.13 6.50 -4.61
CA THR A 287 4.14 5.41 -4.78
C THR A 287 3.00 5.45 -3.75
N PHE A 288 3.31 5.81 -2.50
CA PHE A 288 2.31 5.96 -1.43
C PHE A 288 1.32 7.09 -1.76
N PHE A 289 1.82 8.23 -2.19
CA PHE A 289 0.99 9.37 -2.57
C PHE A 289 0.19 9.11 -3.86
N ALA A 290 0.76 8.39 -4.82
CA ALA A 290 0.05 7.93 -6.02
C ALA A 290 -1.14 7.02 -5.69
N GLY A 291 -0.96 6.08 -4.74
CA GLY A 291 -2.06 5.28 -4.20
C GLY A 291 -3.16 6.15 -3.57
N MET A 292 -2.78 7.16 -2.78
CA MET A 292 -3.73 8.08 -2.13
C MET A 292 -4.51 8.92 -3.14
N VAL A 293 -3.85 9.46 -4.17
CA VAL A 293 -4.52 10.16 -5.28
C VAL A 293 -5.53 9.24 -5.97
N THR A 294 -5.14 7.99 -6.21
CA THR A 294 -6.02 7.02 -6.89
C THR A 294 -7.31 6.78 -6.10
N VAL A 295 -7.23 6.68 -4.78
CA VAL A 295 -8.41 6.60 -3.90
C VAL A 295 -9.23 7.88 -3.95
N GLU A 296 -8.58 9.03 -3.84
CA GLU A 296 -9.28 10.31 -3.83
C GLU A 296 -10.08 10.50 -5.13
N LEU A 297 -9.50 10.14 -6.28
CA LEU A 297 -10.17 10.11 -7.58
C LEU A 297 -11.33 9.12 -7.61
N ASP A 298 -11.18 7.91 -7.05
CA ASP A 298 -12.27 6.93 -6.98
C ASP A 298 -13.45 7.46 -6.15
N LEU A 299 -13.17 8.12 -5.03
CA LEU A 299 -14.20 8.73 -4.19
C LEU A 299 -14.92 9.88 -4.90
N ILE A 300 -14.17 10.74 -5.60
CA ILE A 300 -14.75 11.81 -6.42
C ILE A 300 -15.65 11.23 -7.52
N SER A 301 -15.17 10.21 -8.25
CA SER A 301 -15.92 9.56 -9.32
C SER A 301 -17.17 8.82 -8.82
N SER A 302 -17.20 8.39 -7.56
CA SER A 302 -18.36 7.70 -6.96
C SER A 302 -19.54 8.63 -6.62
N GLY A 303 -19.44 9.92 -6.93
CA GLY A 303 -20.56 10.85 -6.88
C GLY A 303 -20.72 11.62 -5.57
N THR A 304 -19.67 11.69 -4.72
CA THR A 304 -19.74 12.52 -3.49
C THR A 304 -19.56 14.02 -3.78
N VAL A 305 -18.87 14.40 -4.88
CA VAL A 305 -18.70 15.80 -5.32
C VAL A 305 -18.49 15.86 -6.85
N PRO A 306 -19.23 16.69 -7.63
CA PRO A 306 -18.95 16.88 -9.04
C PRO A 306 -17.68 17.75 -9.20
N ILE A 307 -16.59 17.12 -9.63
CA ILE A 307 -15.35 17.83 -10.01
C ILE A 307 -15.10 17.53 -11.48
N SER A 308 -15.05 18.58 -12.30
CA SER A 308 -14.53 18.50 -13.66
C SER A 308 -13.00 18.58 -13.60
N LEU A 309 -12.32 17.51 -13.92
CA LEU A 309 -10.88 17.49 -14.14
C LEU A 309 -10.56 17.91 -15.59
N PRO A 310 -9.39 18.51 -15.86
CA PRO A 310 -9.01 18.96 -17.20
C PRO A 310 -9.02 17.84 -18.25
N TRP A 311 -8.76 16.61 -17.83
CA TRP A 311 -8.70 15.42 -18.68
C TRP A 311 -10.02 14.63 -18.75
N ASP A 312 -11.10 15.09 -18.11
CA ASP A 312 -12.38 14.37 -18.12
C ASP A 312 -12.95 14.20 -19.53
N GLY A 313 -12.77 15.20 -20.42
CA GLY A 313 -13.21 15.10 -21.81
C GLY A 313 -12.52 13.97 -22.56
N LEU A 314 -11.21 13.78 -22.35
CA LEU A 314 -10.45 12.67 -22.94
C LEU A 314 -10.88 11.33 -22.36
N VAL A 315 -11.00 11.23 -21.03
CA VAL A 315 -11.41 10.00 -20.35
C VAL A 315 -12.82 9.59 -20.78
N GLN A 316 -13.74 10.54 -20.92
CA GLN A 316 -15.09 10.28 -21.42
C GLN A 316 -15.06 9.89 -22.91
N ALA A 317 -14.26 10.54 -23.75
CA ALA A 317 -14.14 10.20 -25.17
C ALA A 317 -13.62 8.77 -25.38
N VAL A 318 -12.59 8.38 -24.65
CA VAL A 318 -12.05 7.00 -24.64
C VAL A 318 -13.06 6.03 -24.04
N GLY A 319 -13.76 6.44 -22.97
CA GLY A 319 -14.76 5.64 -22.27
C GLY A 319 -16.06 5.40 -23.04
N ARG A 320 -16.38 6.24 -24.03
CA ARG A 320 -17.59 6.10 -24.88
C ARG A 320 -17.58 4.83 -25.71
N HIS A 321 -16.40 4.37 -26.15
CA HIS A 321 -16.26 3.18 -26.95
C HIS A 321 -15.65 2.06 -26.10
N GLY A 322 -16.46 1.04 -25.77
CA GLY A 322 -16.03 -0.07 -24.93
C GLY A 322 -14.78 -0.79 -25.43
N VAL A 323 -14.62 -0.93 -26.76
CA VAL A 323 -13.43 -1.53 -27.38
C VAL A 323 -12.19 -0.65 -27.20
N VAL A 324 -12.30 0.67 -27.45
CA VAL A 324 -11.18 1.60 -27.28
C VAL A 324 -10.76 1.63 -25.81
N ARG A 325 -11.71 1.74 -24.88
CA ARG A 325 -11.43 1.64 -23.44
C ARG A 325 -10.71 0.33 -23.09
N ALA A 326 -11.19 -0.80 -23.60
CA ALA A 326 -10.57 -2.09 -23.34
C ALA A 326 -9.13 -2.14 -23.89
N LEU A 327 -8.91 -1.73 -25.14
CA LEU A 327 -7.58 -1.67 -25.75
C LEU A 327 -6.65 -0.75 -24.94
N SER A 328 -7.08 0.46 -24.59
CA SER A 328 -6.31 1.39 -23.77
C SER A 328 -5.89 0.78 -22.44
N LEU A 329 -6.81 0.13 -21.72
CA LEU A 329 -6.50 -0.50 -20.43
C LEU A 329 -5.50 -1.66 -20.56
N HIS A 330 -5.61 -2.48 -21.61
CA HIS A 330 -4.65 -3.56 -21.85
C HIS A 330 -3.29 -3.02 -22.30
N THR A 331 -3.24 -1.95 -23.10
CA THR A 331 -1.97 -1.29 -23.44
C THR A 331 -1.30 -0.68 -22.21
N LEU A 332 -2.07 -0.09 -21.29
CA LEU A 332 -1.56 0.41 -20.01
C LEU A 332 -1.05 -0.73 -19.14
N LEU A 333 -1.75 -1.86 -19.08
CA LEU A 333 -1.31 -3.05 -18.36
C LEU A 333 0.01 -3.60 -18.92
N VAL A 334 0.10 -3.78 -20.23
CA VAL A 334 1.33 -4.26 -20.90
C VAL A 334 2.47 -3.27 -20.71
N GLY A 335 2.22 -1.96 -20.85
CA GLY A 335 3.19 -0.91 -20.57
C GLY A 335 3.68 -0.93 -19.13
N ALA A 336 2.78 -1.09 -18.17
CA ALA A 336 3.13 -1.19 -16.75
C ALA A 336 3.99 -2.43 -16.46
N LEU A 337 3.65 -3.59 -17.03
CA LEU A 337 4.45 -4.80 -16.88
C LEU A 337 5.83 -4.69 -17.57
N TYR A 338 5.91 -3.98 -18.69
CA TYR A 338 7.16 -3.70 -19.37
C TYR A 338 8.05 -2.78 -18.52
N LEU A 339 7.53 -1.66 -18.03
CA LEU A 339 8.26 -0.75 -17.14
C LEU A 339 8.65 -1.43 -15.81
N GLY A 340 7.77 -2.29 -15.28
CA GLY A 340 8.03 -3.11 -14.09
C GLY A 340 9.07 -4.21 -14.33
N SER A 341 9.38 -4.51 -15.60
CA SER A 341 10.44 -5.42 -16.01
C SER A 341 11.80 -4.72 -16.19
N SER A 342 11.98 -3.52 -15.62
CA SER A 342 13.27 -2.84 -15.61
C SER A 342 14.37 -3.78 -15.12
N PRO A 343 15.45 -3.96 -15.89
CA PRO A 343 16.59 -4.73 -15.42
C PRO A 343 17.22 -4.01 -14.23
N SER A 344 17.72 -4.80 -13.29
CA SER A 344 18.40 -4.33 -12.09
C SER A 344 19.77 -5.00 -12.05
N GLY A 345 20.85 -4.23 -11.98
CA GLY A 345 22.15 -4.78 -11.59
C GLY A 345 22.21 -4.76 -10.07
N SER A 346 22.28 -5.91 -9.41
CA SER A 346 22.49 -5.97 -7.94
C SER A 346 23.96 -6.14 -7.55
N GLY A 347 24.89 -5.88 -8.47
CA GLY A 347 26.32 -5.87 -8.17
C GLY A 347 26.74 -4.55 -7.52
N PRO A 348 27.58 -4.57 -6.46
CA PRO A 348 28.23 -3.35 -5.99
C PRO A 348 28.97 -2.70 -7.17
N HIS A 349 28.77 -1.39 -7.37
CA HIS A 349 29.38 -0.57 -8.42
C HIS A 349 28.84 -0.74 -9.86
N THR A 350 27.66 -1.33 -10.07
CA THR A 350 27.05 -1.35 -11.42
C THR A 350 26.40 -0.01 -11.76
N SER A 351 26.95 0.70 -12.74
CA SER A 351 26.43 2.00 -13.20
C SER A 351 25.13 1.83 -13.98
N ARG A 352 24.29 2.88 -13.99
CA ARG A 352 23.03 2.89 -14.75
C ARG A 352 23.28 2.64 -16.24
N GLU A 353 24.33 3.22 -16.78
CA GLU A 353 24.72 3.13 -18.19
C GLU A 353 25.15 1.70 -18.56
N GLU A 354 25.87 1.02 -17.67
CA GLU A 354 26.31 -0.36 -17.87
C GLU A 354 25.12 -1.34 -17.91
N VAL A 355 24.13 -1.11 -17.05
CA VAL A 355 22.94 -1.97 -16.95
C VAL A 355 21.91 -1.64 -18.04
N LEU A 356 21.59 -0.37 -18.30
CA LEU A 356 20.54 0.01 -19.25
C LEU A 356 21.04 0.22 -20.67
N GLY A 357 22.28 0.72 -20.84
CA GLY A 357 22.88 1.03 -22.14
C GLY A 357 23.18 -0.21 -23.00
N THR A 358 23.29 -1.38 -22.38
CA THR A 358 23.48 -2.67 -23.08
C THR A 358 22.16 -3.34 -23.46
N CYS A 359 21.04 -2.89 -22.89
CA CYS A 359 19.75 -3.56 -22.99
C CYS A 359 18.85 -2.96 -24.07
N ARG A 360 18.50 -3.76 -25.09
CA ARG A 360 17.60 -3.34 -26.17
C ARG A 360 16.26 -2.84 -25.62
N GLY A 361 15.86 -1.63 -26.03
CA GLY A 361 14.65 -0.93 -25.58
C GLY A 361 14.83 -0.09 -24.31
N TRP A 362 15.76 -0.47 -23.43
CA TRP A 362 16.06 0.29 -22.22
C TRP A 362 17.03 1.44 -22.47
N VAL A 363 17.86 1.36 -23.51
CA VAL A 363 18.72 2.48 -23.96
C VAL A 363 17.91 3.77 -24.18
N THR A 364 16.73 3.68 -24.79
CA THR A 364 15.88 4.87 -25.00
C THR A 364 15.20 5.33 -23.72
N LEU A 365 14.76 4.40 -22.87
CA LEU A 365 14.11 4.73 -21.59
C LEU A 365 15.07 5.28 -20.56
N GLU A 366 16.36 4.96 -20.68
CA GLU A 366 17.40 5.57 -19.88
C GLU A 366 17.33 7.09 -19.98
N TRP A 367 17.28 7.67 -21.19
CA TRP A 367 17.27 9.13 -21.39
C TRP A 367 16.08 9.87 -20.76
N LEU A 368 14.99 9.17 -20.45
CA LEU A 368 13.81 9.77 -19.79
C LEU A 368 13.90 9.80 -18.27
N ILE A 369 14.92 9.16 -17.66
CA ILE A 369 15.13 9.24 -16.22
C ILE A 369 15.75 10.61 -15.89
N PRO A 370 15.14 11.43 -15.02
CA PRO A 370 15.62 12.77 -14.69
C PRO A 370 17.05 12.81 -14.13
N GLU A 371 17.76 13.92 -14.35
CA GLU A 371 19.12 14.17 -13.81
C GLU A 371 19.19 14.13 -12.28
N ALA A 372 18.06 14.33 -11.60
CA ALA A 372 17.95 14.17 -10.15
C ALA A 372 18.29 12.75 -9.65
N TYR A 373 18.30 11.76 -10.55
CA TYR A 373 18.80 10.42 -10.30
C TYR A 373 20.25 10.32 -10.81
N PRO A 374 21.25 10.28 -9.90
CA PRO A 374 22.65 10.30 -10.28
C PRO A 374 23.01 9.15 -11.22
N HIS A 375 23.85 9.45 -12.21
CA HIS A 375 24.41 8.48 -13.16
C HIS A 375 25.44 7.54 -12.51
N GLY A 376 26.14 7.99 -11.46
CA GLY A 376 27.12 7.21 -10.72
C GLY A 376 26.98 7.32 -9.21
N GLY A 377 27.22 6.21 -8.50
CA GLY A 377 27.17 6.09 -7.04
C GLY A 377 26.62 4.72 -6.61
N ASP A 378 26.87 4.31 -5.35
CA ASP A 378 26.36 3.06 -4.77
C ASP A 378 24.82 3.02 -4.60
N ASP A 379 24.12 4.10 -4.97
CA ASP A 379 22.68 4.25 -4.82
C ASP A 379 21.92 3.77 -6.07
N SER A 380 21.29 2.59 -5.97
CA SER A 380 20.35 2.01 -6.95
C SER A 380 19.01 2.76 -7.05
N ALA A 381 18.97 4.05 -6.70
CA ALA A 381 17.78 4.87 -6.63
C ALA A 381 17.10 5.05 -8.00
N TRP A 382 17.88 5.06 -9.09
CA TRP A 382 17.39 5.21 -10.47
C TRP A 382 16.40 4.11 -10.89
N GLN A 383 16.53 2.90 -10.35
CA GLN A 383 15.62 1.78 -10.64
C GLN A 383 14.19 2.11 -10.21
N TRP A 384 14.04 2.87 -9.12
CA TRP A 384 12.74 3.20 -8.54
C TRP A 384 11.90 4.15 -9.40
N PHE A 385 12.51 4.90 -10.31
CA PHE A 385 11.79 5.81 -11.20
C PHE A 385 10.78 5.06 -12.08
N TRP A 386 11.24 4.05 -12.83
CA TRP A 386 10.37 3.25 -13.69
C TRP A 386 9.45 2.33 -12.89
N LEU A 387 9.91 1.81 -11.76
CA LEU A 387 9.08 0.98 -10.87
C LEU A 387 7.90 1.78 -10.28
N PHE A 388 8.09 3.07 -9.99
CA PHE A 388 7.01 3.95 -9.55
C PHE A 388 5.91 4.06 -10.61
N TRP A 389 6.28 4.42 -11.84
CA TRP A 389 5.32 4.54 -12.95
C TRP A 389 4.65 3.21 -13.25
N ALA A 390 5.43 2.12 -13.28
CA ALA A 390 4.93 0.78 -13.47
C ALA A 390 3.87 0.42 -12.42
N ALA A 391 4.17 0.59 -11.13
CA ALA A 391 3.25 0.23 -10.06
C ALA A 391 1.97 1.07 -10.08
N TRP A 392 2.07 2.38 -10.33
CA TRP A 392 0.91 3.26 -10.37
C TRP A 392 -0.01 2.93 -11.56
N ILE A 393 0.56 2.82 -12.77
CA ILE A 393 -0.21 2.46 -13.97
C ILE A 393 -0.81 1.06 -13.84
N PHE A 394 -0.06 0.11 -13.27
CA PHE A 394 -0.56 -1.25 -13.01
C PHE A 394 -1.81 -1.22 -12.12
N ILE A 395 -1.81 -0.48 -11.01
CA ILE A 395 -2.97 -0.37 -10.12
C ILE A 395 -4.15 0.32 -10.82
N LEU A 396 -3.90 1.36 -11.62
CA LEU A 396 -4.93 2.05 -12.40
C LEU A 396 -5.57 1.15 -13.46
N ALA A 397 -4.80 0.25 -14.09
CA ALA A 397 -5.33 -0.73 -15.03
C ALA A 397 -6.04 -1.89 -14.30
N ALA A 398 -5.41 -2.43 -13.25
CA ALA A 398 -5.91 -3.59 -12.53
C ALA A 398 -7.27 -3.35 -11.86
N LYS A 399 -7.54 -2.13 -11.37
CA LYS A 399 -8.85 -1.78 -10.78
C LYS A 399 -9.99 -1.80 -11.80
N GLU A 400 -9.70 -1.57 -13.09
CA GLU A 400 -10.70 -1.49 -14.15
C GLU A 400 -10.91 -2.83 -14.87
N ILE A 401 -9.87 -3.67 -14.98
CA ILE A 401 -9.91 -4.92 -15.74
C ILE A 401 -10.59 -6.04 -14.93
N ASN A 402 -11.76 -6.51 -15.40
CA ASN A 402 -12.58 -7.47 -14.66
C ASN A 402 -11.98 -8.88 -14.57
N TRP A 403 -11.35 -9.40 -15.63
CA TRP A 403 -10.73 -10.72 -15.58
C TRP A 403 -9.55 -10.75 -14.61
N LEU A 404 -8.78 -9.66 -14.56
CA LEU A 404 -7.65 -9.51 -13.65
C LEU A 404 -8.13 -9.40 -12.21
N LYS A 405 -9.17 -8.60 -11.93
CA LYS A 405 -9.83 -8.60 -10.61
C LYS A 405 -10.35 -9.99 -10.24
N GLY A 406 -10.99 -10.70 -11.17
CA GLY A 406 -11.50 -12.06 -10.95
C GLY A 406 -10.39 -13.04 -10.57
N ALA A 407 -9.27 -13.03 -11.31
CA ALA A 407 -8.09 -13.83 -11.04
C ALA A 407 -7.46 -13.49 -9.68
N LEU A 408 -7.39 -12.20 -9.34
CA LEU A 408 -6.86 -11.71 -8.07
C LEU A 408 -7.84 -11.92 -6.91
N SER A 409 -9.14 -12.05 -7.14
CA SER A 409 -10.13 -12.34 -6.10
C SER A 409 -10.40 -13.84 -5.91
N GLY A 410 -9.79 -14.71 -6.70
CA GLY A 410 -9.99 -16.16 -6.66
C GLY A 410 -9.56 -16.80 -5.33
N GLY A 411 -9.97 -18.05 -5.10
CA GLY A 411 -9.74 -18.74 -3.82
C GLY A 411 -8.26 -18.95 -3.45
N PHE A 412 -7.35 -18.97 -4.43
CA PHE A 412 -5.91 -19.12 -4.19
C PHE A 412 -5.25 -17.85 -3.63
N SER A 413 -5.75 -16.68 -3.99
CA SER A 413 -5.15 -15.38 -3.65
C SER A 413 -5.69 -14.78 -2.34
N GLN A 414 -6.86 -15.20 -1.87
CA GLN A 414 -7.46 -14.71 -0.61
C GLN A 414 -6.85 -15.34 0.67
N CYS A 415 -5.88 -16.25 0.55
CA CYS A 415 -5.32 -16.96 1.69
C CYS A 415 -4.57 -16.06 2.72
N GLN A 416 -4.37 -14.77 2.44
CA GLN A 416 -3.55 -13.91 3.30
C GLN A 416 -4.29 -12.97 4.27
N CYS A 417 -5.47 -12.39 3.99
CA CYS A 417 -6.06 -11.37 4.89
C CYS A 417 -7.57 -11.12 4.62
N SER A 418 -8.40 -11.50 5.58
CA SER A 418 -9.83 -11.25 5.80
C SER A 418 -10.25 -10.04 6.64
N PRO A 419 -9.76 -8.79 6.52
CA PRO A 419 -9.77 -7.80 7.62
C PRO A 419 -11.16 -7.55 8.24
N ASN A 420 -11.40 -8.09 9.43
CA ASN A 420 -12.53 -7.77 10.31
C ASN A 420 -12.01 -7.24 11.65
N SER A 421 -11.69 -5.94 11.70
CA SER A 421 -11.60 -5.20 12.96
C SER A 421 -12.77 -4.22 13.09
N SER A 422 -13.95 -4.74 13.38
CA SER A 422 -15.00 -3.95 14.02
C SER A 422 -14.82 -4.10 15.53
N PHE A 423 -14.17 -3.11 16.13
CA PHE A 423 -14.41 -2.77 17.52
C PHE A 423 -15.90 -2.42 17.66
N LEU A 424 -16.54 -3.04 18.65
CA LEU A 424 -17.86 -2.74 19.21
C LEU A 424 -19.07 -3.11 18.32
N SER A 425 -19.66 -4.26 18.65
CA SER A 425 -21.07 -4.53 18.35
C SER A 425 -21.95 -3.60 19.20
N PRO A 426 -22.94 -2.90 18.63
CA PRO A 426 -23.95 -2.19 19.40
C PRO A 426 -24.94 -3.23 19.93
N GLY A 427 -24.67 -3.72 21.14
CA GLY A 427 -25.52 -4.69 21.85
C GLY A 427 -25.55 -4.48 23.35
N LEU A 428 -25.17 -3.28 23.80
CA LEU A 428 -25.21 -2.82 25.20
C LEU A 428 -25.83 -1.41 25.29
N PHE A 429 -26.73 -1.09 24.36
CA PHE A 429 -27.69 0.00 24.46
C PHE A 429 -29.09 -0.60 24.27
N ASN A 430 -29.60 -1.18 25.34
CA ASN A 430 -31.02 -1.23 25.67
C ASN A 430 -31.14 -1.16 27.18
#